data_AF-A0AA43JIL2-F1
#
_entry.id   AF-A0AA43JIL2-F1
#
_cell.length_a   1.000
_cell.length_b   1.000
_cell.length_c   1.000
_cell.angle_alpha   90.00
_cell.angle_beta   90.00
_cell.angle_gamma   90.00
#
_symmetry.space_group_name_H-M   'P 1'
#
loop_
_entity.id
_entity.type
_entity.pdbx_description
1 polymer ?
#
loop_
_entity_poly.entity_id
_entity_poly.type
_entity_poly.pdbx_seq_one_letter_code
_entity_poly.pdbx_strand_id
1 'polypeptide(L)' 'MTPSLRSALLAACLLLPLAASAQGRLERIKSTGKITVAHAEDAQPFAFRGKDGQPDGYSMELCKRV' A
#
# COMPACT_ATOMS: atom_id res chain seq x y z
N MET A 1 -2.35 33.48 36.47
CA MET A 1 -3.02 32.26 36.97
C MET A 1 -3.58 31.43 35.81
N THR A 2 -2.75 30.89 34.91
CA THR A 2 -3.21 29.94 33.85
C THR A 2 -2.21 28.82 33.47
N PRO A 3 -1.27 28.35 34.32
CA PRO A 3 -0.42 27.20 33.95
C PRO A 3 -1.23 25.89 33.84
N SER A 4 -2.34 25.77 34.58
CA SER A 4 -3.17 24.57 34.67
C SER A 4 -3.89 24.22 33.36
N LEU A 5 -4.25 25.22 32.55
CA LEU A 5 -4.95 25.01 31.28
C LEU A 5 -4.00 24.46 30.21
N ARG A 6 -2.73 24.88 30.23
CA ARG A 6 -1.70 24.38 29.31
C ARG A 6 -1.32 22.93 29.62
N SER A 7 -1.16 22.59 30.90
CA SER A 7 -0.88 21.21 31.32
C SER A 7 -2.05 20.26 31.02
N ALA A 8 -3.29 20.72 31.18
CA ALA A 8 -4.47 19.93 30.83
C ALA A 8 -4.57 19.64 29.33
N LEU A 9 -4.19 20.60 28.48
CA LEU A 9 -4.22 20.44 27.02
C LEU A 9 -3.15 19.45 26.53
N LEU A 10 -1.94 19.45 27.11
CA LEU A 10 -0.92 18.45 26.80
C LEU A 10 -1.34 17.03 27.22
N ALA A 11 -1.98 16.89 28.39
CA ALA A 11 -2.45 15.60 28.88
C ALA A 11 -3.55 14.99 27.98
N ALA A 12 -4.41 15.83 27.40
CA ALA A 12 -5.48 15.40 26.49
C ALA A 12 -4.93 14.79 25.18
N CYS A 13 -3.79 15.27 24.68
CA CYS A 13 -3.18 14.73 23.46
C CYS A 13 -2.59 13.32 23.65
N LEU A 14 -2.18 12.93 24.87
CA LEU A 14 -1.64 11.59 25.13
C LEU A 14 -2.72 10.49 25.18
N LEU A 15 -3.99 10.87 25.35
CA LEU A 15 -5.11 9.92 25.47
C LEU A 15 -5.76 9.60 24.12
N LEU A 16 -5.33 10.25 23.03
CA LEU A 16 -5.84 9.95 21.69
C LEU A 16 -5.30 8.59 21.24
N PRO A 17 -6.18 7.58 21.04
CA PRO A 17 -5.74 6.32 20.48
C PRO A 17 -5.25 6.59 19.07
N LEU A 18 -3.95 6.41 18.85
CA LEU A 18 -3.34 6.45 17.52
C LEU A 18 -3.71 5.14 16.80
N ALA A 19 -4.98 5.02 16.40
CA ALA A 19 -5.44 3.92 15.58
C ALA A 19 -4.94 4.16 14.14
N ALA A 20 -3.63 3.94 13.95
CA ALA A 20 -3.05 3.79 12.63
C ALA A 20 -3.48 2.42 12.10
N SER A 21 -4.73 2.31 11.63
CA SER A 21 -5.14 1.16 10.82
C SER A 21 -4.48 1.33 9.46
N ALA A 22 -3.24 0.83 9.32
CA ALA A 22 -2.73 0.49 8.01
C ALA A 22 -3.70 -0.58 7.48
N GLN A 23 -4.66 -0.16 6.64
CA GLN A 23 -5.57 -1.09 5.97
C GLN A 23 -4.69 -2.17 5.37
N GLY A 24 -4.81 -3.39 5.89
CA GLY A 24 -3.94 -4.49 5.46
C GLY A 24 -4.04 -4.60 3.95
N ARG A 25 -2.91 -4.75 3.25
CA ARG A 25 -2.93 -4.86 1.78
C ARG A 25 -3.89 -5.95 1.32
N LEU A 26 -3.96 -7.05 2.08
CA LEU A 26 -4.91 -8.15 1.85
C LEU A 26 -6.37 -7.72 2.05
N GLU A 27 -6.68 -6.87 3.02
CA GLU A 27 -8.03 -6.33 3.24
C GLU A 27 -8.47 -5.48 2.04
N ARG A 28 -7.56 -4.67 1.48
CA ARG A 28 -7.82 -3.90 0.24
C ARG A 28 -7.99 -4.82 -0.96
N ILE A 29 -7.16 -5.85 -1.10
CA ILE A 29 -7.27 -6.82 -2.20
C ILE A 29 -8.61 -7.55 -2.10
N LYS A 30 -9.00 -7.99 -0.90
CA LYS A 30 -10.29 -8.65 -0.64
C LYS A 30 -11.48 -7.76 -0.96
N SER A 31 -11.44 -6.48 -0.59
CA SER A 31 -12.55 -5.55 -0.85
C SER A 31 -12.66 -5.12 -2.31
N THR A 32 -11.55 -5.02 -3.03
CA THR A 32 -11.54 -4.59 -4.43
C THR A 32 -11.59 -5.74 -5.43
N GLY A 33 -11.22 -6.94 -5.02
CA GLY A 33 -11.00 -8.08 -5.91
C GLY A 33 -9.83 -7.88 -6.88
N LYS A 34 -8.93 -6.92 -6.64
CA LYS A 34 -7.85 -6.54 -7.56
C LYS A 34 -6.50 -6.50 -6.86
N ILE A 35 -5.49 -7.00 -7.56
CA ILE A 35 -4.07 -6.88 -7.18
C ILE A 35 -3.40 -5.96 -8.20
N THR A 36 -2.75 -4.90 -7.73
CA THR A 36 -1.89 -4.06 -8.55
C THR A 36 -0.47 -4.60 -8.47
N VAL A 37 0.08 -5.01 -9.61
CA VAL A 37 1.45 -5.51 -9.74
C VAL A 37 2.27 -4.48 -10.49
N ALA A 38 3.28 -3.92 -9.84
CA ALA A 38 4.27 -3.09 -10.52
C ALA A 38 5.27 -3.99 -11.24
N HIS A 39 5.74 -3.57 -12.40
CA HIS A 39 6.71 -4.29 -13.21
C HIS A 39 7.73 -3.32 -13.81
N ALA A 40 8.89 -3.85 -14.20
CA ALA A 40 9.88 -3.09 -14.97
C ALA A 40 9.48 -3.04 -16.45
N GLU A 41 9.90 -1.99 -17.16
CA GLU A 41 9.57 -1.79 -18.58
C GLU A 41 10.54 -2.51 -19.52
N ASP A 42 11.77 -2.76 -19.06
CA ASP A 42 12.91 -3.18 -19.89
C ASP A 42 13.82 -4.22 -19.19
N ALA A 43 13.24 -5.09 -18.35
CA ALA A 43 13.96 -6.14 -17.63
C ALA A 43 13.75 -7.53 -18.27
N GLN A 44 14.18 -7.70 -19.53
CA GLN A 44 14.12 -9.00 -20.19
C GLN A 44 14.99 -10.05 -19.45
N PRO A 45 14.56 -11.32 -19.35
CA PRO A 45 13.31 -11.90 -19.84
C PRO A 45 12.15 -11.89 -18.81
N PHE A 46 12.30 -11.18 -17.69
CA PHE A 46 11.40 -11.32 -16.53
C PHE A 46 10.17 -10.41 -16.60
N ALA A 47 10.36 -9.13 -16.95
CA ALA A 47 9.28 -8.16 -17.09
C ALA A 47 9.69 -7.09 -18.11
N PHE A 48 8.89 -6.93 -19.16
CA PHE A 48 9.12 -5.92 -20.20
C PHE A 48 7.80 -5.54 -20.88
N ARG A 49 7.82 -4.43 -21.61
CA ARG A 49 6.69 -4.05 -22.46
C ARG A 49 6.64 -4.95 -23.71
N GLY A 50 5.57 -5.74 -23.84
CA GLY A 50 5.29 -6.59 -24.98
C GLY A 50 4.92 -5.80 -26.24
N LYS A 51 4.82 -6.50 -27.37
CA LYS A 51 4.50 -5.89 -28.68
C LYS A 51 3.10 -5.26 -28.74
N ASP A 52 2.19 -5.75 -27.93
CA ASP A 52 0.82 -5.24 -27.73
C ASP A 52 0.77 -4.08 -26.71
N GLY A 53 1.93 -3.67 -26.17
CA GLY A 53 2.05 -2.64 -25.16
C GLY A 53 1.68 -3.11 -23.75
N GLN A 54 1.35 -4.38 -23.55
CA GLN A 54 1.04 -4.95 -22.24
C GLN A 54 2.31 -5.47 -21.55
N PRO A 55 2.31 -5.62 -20.22
CA PRO A 55 3.44 -6.23 -19.51
C PRO A 55 3.58 -7.71 -19.86
N ASP A 56 4.79 -8.13 -20.20
CA ASP A 56 5.13 -9.49 -20.62
C ASP A 56 6.44 -9.97 -19.94
N GLY A 57 6.71 -11.27 -20.00
CA GLY A 57 7.89 -11.92 -19.41
C GLY A 57 7.55 -12.93 -18.31
N TYR A 58 8.57 -13.67 -17.87
CA TYR A 58 8.41 -14.81 -16.96
C TYR A 58 7.65 -14.46 -15.67
N SER A 59 7.98 -13.34 -15.04
CA SER A 59 7.33 -12.92 -13.80
C SER A 59 5.88 -12.50 -14.05
N MET A 60 5.57 -11.89 -15.19
CA MET A 60 4.20 -11.50 -15.54
C MET A 60 3.31 -12.71 -15.81
N GLU A 61 3.85 -13.73 -16.47
CA GLU A 61 3.13 -15.00 -16.68
C GLU A 61 2.83 -15.72 -15.36
N LEU A 62 3.76 -15.70 -14.42
CA LEU A 62 3.52 -16.23 -13.07
C LEU A 62 2.40 -15.45 -12.37
N CYS A 63 2.43 -14.11 -12.41
CA CYS A 63 1.41 -13.26 -11.79
C CYS A 63 0.01 -13.47 -12.36
N LYS A 64 -0.14 -13.80 -13.65
CA LYS A 64 -1.45 -14.07 -14.28
C LYS A 64 -2.07 -15.39 -13.84
N ARG A 65 -1.27 -16.32 -13.32
CA ARG A 65 -1.70 -17.67 -12.94
C ARG A 65 -2.13 -17.78 -11.47
N VAL A 66 -1.67 -16.87 -10.61
CA VAL A 66 -1.93 -16.87 -9.16
C VAL A 66 -3.19 -16.12 -8.77
#